data_AF-A6UUU1-F1
#
_entry.id   AF-A6UUU1-F1
#
_cell.length_a   1.000
_cell.length_b   1.000
_cell.length_c   1.000
_cell.angle_alpha   90.00
_cell.angle_beta   90.00
_cell.angle_gamma   90.00
#
_symmetry.space_group_name_H-M   'P 1'
#
loop_
_entity.id
_entity.type
_entity.pdbx_description
1 polymer ?
#
loop_
_entity_poly.entity_id
_entity_poly.type
_entity_poly.pdbx_seq_one_letter_code
_entity_poly.pdbx_strand_id
1 'polypeptide(L)'
;MIPKGTVKRIMKQNTDMNVSAESVVKIVEILQEYIVTTTRLAEENAAKDKRKTIKARDVENCDGERVRQKILEVADRTEKVQILTKEFLKVLSSELTREE
;
A
#
# COMPACT_ATOMS: atom_id res chain seq x y z
N MET A 1 17.61 5.47 1.48
CA MET A 1 16.63 6.45 0.96
C MET A 1 16.54 6.26 -0.54
N ILE A 2 15.34 6.19 -1.14
CA ILE A 2 15.20 5.98 -2.59
C ILE A 2 15.86 7.16 -3.33
N PRO A 3 16.76 6.91 -4.30
CA PRO A 3 17.42 7.98 -5.04
C PRO A 3 16.42 8.85 -5.83
N LYS A 4 16.32 10.13 -5.48
CA LYS A 4 15.42 11.10 -6.13
C LYS A 4 15.65 11.19 -7.65
N GLY A 5 16.90 11.10 -8.10
CA GLY A 5 17.25 11.14 -9.52
C GLY A 5 16.66 9.99 -10.33
N THR A 6 16.61 8.78 -9.75
CA THR A 6 15.98 7.61 -10.39
C THR A 6 14.47 7.81 -10.51
N VAL A 7 13.83 8.28 -9.43
CA VAL A 7 12.38 8.56 -9.43
C VAL A 7 12.04 9.63 -10.47
N LYS A 8 12.77 10.74 -10.51
CA LYS A 8 12.56 11.81 -11.50
C LYS A 8 12.68 11.30 -12.94
N ARG A 9 13.65 10.41 -13.22
CA ARG A 9 13.84 9.82 -14.55
C ARG A 9 12.64 8.98 -14.97
N ILE A 10 12.14 8.12 -14.08
CA ILE A 10 10.93 7.32 -14.32
C ILE A 10 9.72 8.23 -14.55
N MET A 11 9.54 9.27 -13.73
CA MET A 11 8.45 10.24 -13.92
C MET A 11 8.52 10.88 -15.31
N LYS A 12 9.70 11.35 -15.74
CA LYS A 12 9.90 11.97 -17.06
C LYS A 12 9.72 11.03 -18.25
N GLN A 13 9.87 9.71 -18.05
CA GLN A 13 9.54 8.73 -19.10
C GLN A 13 8.03 8.56 -19.31
N ASN A 14 7.21 9.06 -18.39
CA ASN A 14 5.74 8.90 -18.39
C ASN A 14 4.99 10.23 -18.52
N THR A 15 5.69 11.34 -18.78
CA THR A 15 5.06 12.64 -19.02
C THR A 15 5.97 13.59 -19.79
N ASP A 16 5.38 14.36 -20.70
CA ASP A 16 6.06 15.45 -21.40
C ASP A 16 6.23 16.70 -20.52
N MET A 17 5.46 16.81 -19.43
CA MET A 17 5.52 17.96 -18.50
C MET A 17 6.85 18.05 -17.75
N ASN A 18 7.20 19.25 -17.29
CA ASN A 18 8.29 19.43 -16.34
C ASN A 18 7.90 18.87 -14.96
N VAL A 19 8.85 18.25 -14.28
CA VAL A 19 8.65 17.68 -12.94
C VAL A 19 9.48 18.47 -11.93
N SER A 20 8.79 19.11 -10.97
CA SER A 20 9.43 19.89 -9.91
C SER A 20 10.15 18.99 -8.91
N ALA A 21 11.13 19.56 -8.19
CA ALA A 21 11.84 18.82 -7.15
C ALA A 21 10.90 18.38 -6.00
N GLU A 22 9.92 19.22 -5.64
CA GLU A 22 8.94 18.94 -4.59
C GLU A 22 8.05 17.74 -4.96
N SER A 23 7.59 17.64 -6.20
CA SER A 23 6.83 16.48 -6.67
C SER A 23 7.63 15.19 -6.56
N VAL A 24 8.93 15.22 -6.90
CA VAL A 24 9.82 14.05 -6.75
C VAL A 24 9.96 13.66 -5.28
N VAL A 25 10.10 14.63 -4.38
CA VAL A 25 10.15 14.37 -2.93
C VAL A 25 8.86 13.69 -2.46
N LYS A 26 7.70 14.19 -2.87
CA LYS A 26 6.41 13.60 -2.50
C LYS A 26 6.26 12.16 -2.99
N ILE A 27 6.69 11.86 -4.21
CA ILE A 27 6.67 10.48 -4.72
C ILE A 27 7.64 9.59 -3.94
N VAL A 28 8.83 10.08 -3.59
CA VAL A 28 9.77 9.31 -2.75
C VAL A 28 9.16 8.99 -1.39
N GLU A 29 8.49 9.95 -0.74
CA GLU A 29 7.79 9.72 0.53
C GLU A 29 6.74 8.61 0.40
N ILE A 30 5.89 8.68 -0.64
CA ILE A 30 4.85 7.68 -0.91
C ILE A 30 5.47 6.30 -1.15
N LEU A 31 6.54 6.21 -1.94
CA LEU A 31 7.22 4.95 -2.21
C LEU A 31 7.88 4.36 -0.95
N GLN A 32 8.42 5.21 -0.08
CA GLN A 32 8.99 4.76 1.19
C GLN A 32 7.92 4.22 2.13
N GLU A 33 6.79 4.92 2.26
CA GLU A 33 5.64 4.45 3.02
C GLU A 33 5.15 3.10 2.47
N TYR A 34 5.06 2.98 1.14
CA TYR A 34 4.67 1.73 0.49
C TYR A 34 5.62 0.57 0.83
N ILE A 35 6.93 0.79 0.78
CA ILE A 35 7.93 -0.24 1.12
C ILE A 35 7.78 -0.65 2.59
N VAL A 36 7.62 0.31 3.50
CA VAL A 36 7.49 0.02 4.94
C VAL A 36 6.25 -0.84 5.20
N THR A 37 5.09 -0.41 4.71
CA THR A 37 3.83 -1.14 4.91
C THR A 37 3.87 -2.53 4.27
N THR A 38 4.37 -2.63 3.04
CA THR A 38 4.47 -3.91 2.33
C THR A 38 5.44 -4.87 3.03
N THR A 39 6.55 -4.36 3.57
CA THR A 39 7.53 -5.18 4.29
C THR A 39 6.93 -5.75 5.57
N ARG A 40 6.17 -4.95 6.32
CA ARG A 40 5.52 -5.41 7.56
C ARG A 40 4.50 -6.51 7.28
N LEU A 41 3.67 -6.34 6.27
CA LEU A 41 2.68 -7.36 5.87
C LEU A 41 3.37 -8.64 5.34
N ALA A 42 4.44 -8.50 4.57
CA ALA A 42 5.19 -9.64 4.07
C ALA A 42 5.89 -10.40 5.21
N GLU A 43 6.34 -9.69 6.25
CA GLU A 43 6.88 -10.30 7.48
C GLU A 43 5.80 -11.09 8.23
N GLU A 44 4.61 -10.53 8.41
CA GLU A 44 3.47 -11.23 9.02
C GLU A 44 3.11 -12.51 8.24
N ASN A 45 3.11 -12.45 6.90
CA ASN A 45 2.89 -13.60 6.04
C ASN A 45 4.00 -14.65 6.17
N ALA A 46 5.26 -14.24 6.25
CA ALA A 46 6.37 -15.16 6.49
C ALA A 46 6.30 -15.82 7.89
N ALA A 47 5.86 -15.06 8.90
CA ALA A 47 5.73 -15.53 10.27
C ALA A 47 4.62 -16.58 10.44
N LYS A 48 3.51 -16.50 9.69
CA LYS A 48 2.46 -17.54 9.66
C LYS A 48 3.02 -18.92 9.28
N ASP A 49 4.01 -18.94 8.39
CA ASP A 49 4.73 -20.15 7.98
C ASP A 49 5.94 -20.48 8.89
N LYS A 50 6.12 -19.78 10.01
CA LYS A 50 7.28 -19.88 10.92
C LYS A 50 8.63 -19.62 10.23
N ARG A 51 8.63 -18.84 9.13
CA ARG A 51 9.84 -18.47 8.40
C ARG A 51 10.46 -17.21 8.97
N LYS A 52 11.78 -17.09 8.84
CA LYS A 52 12.58 -15.90 9.21
C LYS A 52 13.06 -15.10 8.00
N THR A 53 12.55 -15.42 6.82
CA THR A 53 12.96 -14.80 5.55
C THR A 53 11.72 -14.53 4.72
N ILE A 54 11.57 -13.26 4.33
CA ILE A 54 10.56 -12.80 3.37
C ILE A 54 10.94 -13.28 1.97
N LYS A 55 10.00 -13.90 1.27
CA LYS A 55 10.13 -14.35 -0.12
C LYS A 55 9.18 -13.56 -1.01
N ALA A 56 9.38 -13.63 -2.33
CA ALA A 56 8.55 -12.93 -3.32
C ALA A 56 7.04 -13.17 -3.09
N ARG A 57 6.64 -14.43 -2.85
CA ARG A 57 5.25 -14.80 -2.53
C ARG A 57 4.64 -14.05 -1.35
N ASP A 58 5.45 -13.65 -0.37
CA ASP A 58 4.93 -12.94 0.82
C ASP A 58 4.58 -11.50 0.48
N VAL A 59 5.31 -10.91 -0.48
CA VAL A 59 5.09 -9.57 -1.01
C VAL A 59 3.94 -9.57 -2.02
N GLU A 60 3.83 -10.60 -2.86
CA GLU A 60 2.71 -10.78 -3.80
C GLU A 60 1.36 -10.85 -3.07
N ASN A 61 1.33 -11.54 -1.93
CA ASN A 61 0.15 -11.64 -1.08
C ASN A 61 -0.17 -10.35 -0.30
N CYS A 62 0.65 -9.29 -0.39
CA CYS A 62 0.39 -8.03 0.31
C CYS A 62 -0.64 -7.14 -0.39
N ASP A 63 -0.91 -7.30 -1.69
CA ASP A 63 -1.76 -6.35 -2.41
C ASP A 63 -3.23 -6.38 -1.98
N GLY A 64 -3.81 -7.57 -1.78
CA GLY A 64 -5.16 -7.72 -1.23
C GLY A 64 -5.26 -7.14 0.18
N GLU A 65 -4.28 -7.45 1.03
CA GLU A 65 -4.20 -6.96 2.41
C GLU A 65 -4.00 -5.44 2.47
N ARG A 66 -3.24 -4.86 1.52
CA ARG A 66 -3.03 -3.41 1.41
C ARG A 66 -4.32 -2.68 1.03
N VAL A 67 -5.08 -3.21 0.07
CA VAL A 67 -6.40 -2.66 -0.30
C VAL A 67 -7.35 -2.74 0.89
N ARG A 68 -7.34 -3.87 1.61
CA ARG A 68 -8.11 -4.06 2.85
C ARG A 68 -7.81 -3.00 3.91
N GLN A 69 -6.53 -2.76 4.22
CA GLN A 69 -6.11 -1.76 5.20
C GLN A 69 -6.56 -0.34 4.82
N LYS A 70 -6.43 0.05 3.55
CA LYS A 70 -6.91 1.36 3.08
C LYS A 70 -8.42 1.51 3.22
N ILE A 71 -9.17 0.45 2.96
CA ILE A 71 -10.63 0.44 3.14
C ILE A 71 -10.98 0.65 4.62
N LEU A 72 -10.25 0.00 5.54
CA LEU A 72 -10.44 0.19 6.98
C LEU A 72 -10.05 1.59 7.46
N GLU A 73 -8.92 2.13 6.99
CA GLU A 73 -8.51 3.51 7.31
C GLU A 73 -9.54 4.54 6.83
N VAL A 74 -10.09 4.36 5.62
CA VAL A 74 -11.19 5.21 5.13
C VAL A 74 -12.40 5.03 6.03
N ALA A 75 -12.80 3.79 6.34
CA ALA A 75 -13.93 3.50 7.22
C ALA A 75 -13.79 4.15 8.61
N ASP A 76 -12.57 4.30 9.12
CA ASP A 76 -12.29 4.96 10.41
C ASP A 76 -12.19 6.48 10.33
N ARG A 77 -11.66 7.04 9.23
CA ARG A 77 -11.62 8.51 9.01
C ARG A 77 -13.00 9.10 8.71
N THR A 78 -13.96 8.26 8.31
CA THR A 78 -15.28 8.69 7.90
C THR A 78 -16.23 8.88 9.08
N GLU A 79 -15.84 9.66 10.10
CA GLU A 79 -16.69 10.01 11.26
C GLU A 79 -18.01 10.71 10.87
N LYS A 80 -18.17 11.17 9.63
CA LYS A 80 -19.32 11.95 9.13
C LYS A 80 -20.25 11.22 8.16
N VAL A 81 -20.01 9.96 7.81
CA VAL A 81 -20.90 9.21 6.89
C VAL A 81 -21.67 8.14 7.65
N GLN A 82 -22.93 7.94 7.25
CA GLN A 82 -23.86 6.95 7.80
C GLN A 82 -23.17 5.62 8.12
N ILE A 83 -23.48 5.06 9.29
CA ILE A 83 -23.03 3.75 9.81
C ILE A 83 -23.05 2.66 8.72
N LEU A 84 -24.02 2.70 7.81
CA LEU A 84 -24.17 1.77 6.70
C LEU A 84 -22.94 1.73 5.77
N THR A 85 -22.33 2.88 5.47
CA THR A 85 -21.14 2.95 4.59
C THR A 85 -19.92 2.35 5.28
N LYS A 86 -19.77 2.57 6.59
CA LYS A 86 -18.68 1.99 7.39
C LYS A 86 -18.79 0.46 7.42
N GLU A 87 -20.00 -0.07 7.62
CA GLU A 87 -20.25 -1.51 7.60
C GLU A 87 -20.03 -2.12 6.21
N PHE A 88 -20.48 -1.44 5.13
CA PHE A 88 -20.20 -1.88 3.76
C PHE A 88 -18.71 -1.99 3.45
N LEU A 89 -17.92 -0.98 3.84
CA LEU A 89 -16.48 -0.97 3.65
C LEU A 89 -15.80 -2.13 4.41
N LYS A 90 -16.23 -2.41 5.65
CA LYS A 90 -15.71 -3.56 6.40
C LYS A 90 -15.99 -4.90 5.72
N VAL A 91 -17.22 -5.08 5.21
CA VAL A 91 -17.63 -6.29 4.48
C VAL A 91 -16.81 -6.46 3.20
N LEU A 92 -16.65 -5.39 2.41
CA LEU A 92 -15.79 -5.43 1.22
C LEU A 92 -14.34 -5.82 1.56
N SER A 93 -13.83 -5.32 2.68
CA SER A 93 -12.51 -5.69 3.21
C SER A 93 -12.43 -7.18 3.58
N SER A 94 -13.49 -7.78 4.17
CA SER A 94 -13.47 -9.21 4.51
C SER A 94 -13.52 -10.12 3.30
N GLU A 95 -14.25 -9.73 2.24
CA GLU A 95 -14.31 -10.53 1.01
C GLU A 95 -12.97 -10.53 0.24
N LEU A 96 -12.14 -9.49 0.38
CA LEU A 96 -10.77 -9.47 -0.19
C LEU A 96 -9.82 -10.51 0.44
N THR A 97 -10.18 -11.11 1.57
CA THR A 97 -9.38 -12.16 2.23
C THR A 97 -9.86 -13.58 1.96
N ARG A 98 -11.02 -13.73 1.29
CA ARG A 98 -11.53 -15.01 0.83
C ARG A 98 -11.06 -15.25 -0.61
N GLU A 99 -9.88 -15.83 -0.75
CA GLU A 99 -9.58 -16.65 -1.92
C GLU A 99 -9.60 -18.11 -1.49
N GLU A 100 -10.26 -18.93 -2.31
CA GLU A 100 -10.45 -20.39 -2.16
C GLU A 100 -9.14 -21.18 -2.19
#